data_AF-A0A1F7W5G7-F1
#
_entry.id   AF-A0A1F7W5G7-F1
#
_cell.length_a   1.000
_cell.length_b   1.000
_cell.length_c   1.000
_cell.angle_alpha   90.00
_cell.angle_beta   90.00
_cell.angle_gamma   90.00
#
_symmetry.space_group_name_H-M   'P 1'
#
loop_
_entity.id
_entity.type
_entity.pdbx_description
1 polymer ?
#
loop_
_entity_poly.entity_id
_entity_poly.type
_entity_poly.pdbx_seq_one_letter_code
_entity_poly.pdbx_strand_id
1 'polypeptide(L)'
;MIIDFSVKELDQNFDTTAPIVPLCIVMDTYHVNRLARTCFRGKDLKKAGNFCRWNSIREFICDDEVQDQLFPELLESIQEMSTRPLERRTYTLSIELENPVGWSATLPSSMLPADALFVPFHPNEYTDAFLLEDHAFKAPLTHEITIVCEIDYFANRNFWVVAVKTIYPGESVQLGFAKNKKTKFIPASEAVFLDFDRDGE
;
A
#
# COMPACT_ATOMS: atom_id res chain seq x y z
N MET A 1 -17.62 7.28 9.63
CA MET A 1 -17.84 8.09 8.43
C MET A 1 -17.04 7.44 7.31
N ILE A 2 -17.71 6.97 6.26
CA ILE A 2 -17.03 6.50 5.05
C ILE A 2 -16.61 7.75 4.30
N ILE A 3 -15.32 7.90 4.02
CA ILE A 3 -14.86 8.93 3.09
C ILE A 3 -14.89 8.25 1.71
N ASP A 4 -15.80 8.71 0.85
CA ASP A 4 -15.93 8.25 -0.54
C ASP A 4 -15.00 9.11 -1.39
N PHE A 5 -14.01 8.48 -2.04
CA PHE A 5 -12.89 9.23 -2.63
C PHE A 5 -12.98 9.39 -4.15
N SER A 6 -13.74 8.56 -4.84
CA SER A 6 -13.96 8.69 -6.29
C SER A 6 -14.91 7.61 -6.79
N VAL A 7 -15.89 8.00 -7.60
CA VAL A 7 -16.58 7.08 -8.52
C VAL A 7 -15.97 7.32 -9.89
N LYS A 8 -15.11 6.41 -10.37
CA LYS A 8 -14.75 6.35 -11.79
C LYS A 8 -15.62 5.27 -12.43
N GLU A 9 -16.24 5.61 -13.55
CA GLU A 9 -16.86 4.63 -14.44
C GLU A 9 -15.74 3.77 -15.02
N LEU A 10 -15.80 2.46 -14.78
CA LEU A 10 -14.85 1.51 -15.33
C LEU A 10 -15.20 1.30 -16.80
N ASP A 11 -14.59 2.09 -17.68
CA ASP A 11 -14.74 1.94 -19.12
C ASP A 11 -13.94 0.71 -19.56
N GLN A 12 -14.62 -0.41 -19.72
CA GLN A 12 -14.02 -1.63 -20.23
C GLN A 12 -13.79 -1.42 -21.72
N ASN A 13 -12.54 -1.24 -22.15
CA ASN A 13 -12.14 -1.25 -23.56
C ASN A 13 -12.32 -2.63 -24.25
N PHE A 14 -13.30 -3.42 -23.81
CA PHE A 14 -13.63 -4.76 -24.29
C PHE A 14 -15.15 -4.89 -24.35
N ASP A 15 -15.68 -4.94 -25.57
CA ASP A 15 -17.10 -5.16 -25.90
C ASP A 15 -18.05 -4.09 -25.31
N THR A 16 -18.43 -3.11 -26.14
CA THR A 16 -19.28 -1.93 -25.81
C THR A 16 -20.71 -2.26 -25.33
N THR A 17 -20.99 -3.52 -24.99
CA THR A 17 -22.29 -4.02 -24.54
C THR A 17 -22.31 -4.41 -23.06
N ALA A 18 -21.14 -4.51 -22.40
CA ALA A 18 -21.09 -4.80 -20.97
C ALA A 18 -21.51 -3.57 -20.13
N PRO A 19 -22.37 -3.73 -19.11
CA PRO A 19 -22.77 -2.63 -18.25
C PRO A 19 -21.57 -2.11 -17.45
N ILE A 20 -21.41 -0.79 -17.45
CA ILE A 20 -20.43 -0.09 -16.59
C ILE A 20 -20.75 -0.44 -15.13
N VAL A 21 -19.79 -1.04 -14.42
CA VAL A 21 -19.90 -1.35 -12.99
C VAL A 21 -19.12 -0.29 -12.21
N PRO A 22 -19.75 0.50 -11.33
CA PRO A 22 -19.05 1.50 -10.54
C PRO A 22 -18.02 0.89 -9.58
N LEU A 23 -16.89 1.58 -9.41
CA LEU A 23 -15.87 1.28 -8.41
C LEU A 23 -15.86 2.37 -7.33
N CYS A 24 -15.98 1.98 -6.07
CA CYS A 24 -15.92 2.89 -4.92
C CYS A 24 -14.70 2.55 -4.06
N ILE A 25 -13.79 3.50 -3.88
CA ILE A 25 -12.64 3.37 -2.98
C ILE A 25 -13.01 3.99 -1.64
N VAL A 26 -12.94 3.20 -0.58
CA VAL A 26 -13.30 3.60 0.78
C VAL A 26 -12.16 3.34 1.75
N MET A 27 -12.08 4.17 2.79
CA MET A 27 -11.24 3.93 3.95
C MET A 27 -12.04 4.32 5.20
N ASP A 28 -12.00 3.48 6.24
CA ASP A 28 -12.66 3.82 7.49
C ASP A 28 -11.88 4.89 8.27
N THR A 29 -12.58 5.57 9.17
CA THR A 29 -12.03 6.68 9.94
C THR A 29 -10.85 6.27 10.84
N TYR A 30 -10.83 5.02 11.31
CA TYR A 30 -9.72 4.52 12.13
C TYR A 30 -8.43 4.43 11.31
N HIS A 31 -8.49 3.83 10.12
CA HIS A 31 -7.34 3.72 9.22
C HIS A 31 -6.87 5.10 8.73
N VAL A 32 -7.78 6.01 8.41
CA VAL A 32 -7.44 7.40 8.06
C VAL A 32 -6.63 8.07 9.17
N ASN A 33 -7.14 8.00 10.41
CA ASN A 33 -6.48 8.62 11.57
C ASN A 33 -5.13 7.96 11.89
N ARG A 34 -5.03 6.64 11.70
CA ARG A 34 -3.78 5.89 11.88
C ARG A 34 -2.74 6.35 10.85
N LEU A 35 -3.09 6.35 9.56
CA LEU A 35 -2.18 6.75 8.49
C LEU A 35 -1.74 8.22 8.61
N ALA A 36 -2.63 9.11 9.07
CA ALA A 36 -2.28 10.49 9.36
C ALA A 36 -1.15 10.63 10.41
N ARG A 37 -1.03 9.66 11.32
CA ARG A 37 0.01 9.65 12.37
C ARG A 37 1.26 8.89 11.98
N THR A 38 1.17 7.93 11.05
CA THR A 38 2.29 7.05 10.70
C THR A 38 2.94 7.42 9.37
N CYS A 39 2.12 7.67 8.34
CA CYS A 39 2.58 7.79 6.96
C CYS A 39 2.40 9.18 6.37
N PHE A 40 1.49 10.00 6.91
CA PHE A 40 1.24 11.37 6.45
C PHE A 40 1.54 12.39 7.55
N ARG A 41 2.75 12.33 8.13
CA ARG A 41 3.18 13.17 9.26
C ARG A 41 3.63 14.58 8.86
N GLY A 42 3.57 14.89 7.56
CA GLY A 42 4.01 16.15 6.95
C GLY A 42 5.11 15.93 5.92
N LYS A 43 5.04 16.65 4.79
CA LYS A 43 5.97 16.48 3.65
C LYS A 43 7.44 16.74 3.99
N ASP A 44 7.70 17.67 4.91
CA ASP A 44 9.04 18.06 5.32
C ASP A 44 9.66 17.11 6.36
N LEU A 45 8.87 16.17 6.89
CA LEU A 45 9.34 15.25 7.92
C LEU A 45 10.06 14.05 7.29
N LYS A 46 11.40 14.11 7.28
CA LYS A 46 12.27 13.04 6.78
C LYS A 46 12.33 11.86 7.75
N LYS A 47 11.37 10.95 7.67
CA LYS A 47 11.29 9.80 8.58
C LYS A 47 10.84 8.53 7.87
N ALA A 48 11.36 7.38 8.32
CA ALA A 48 10.99 6.07 7.79
C ALA A 48 9.47 5.87 7.77
N GLY A 49 8.92 5.39 6.66
CA GLY A 49 7.49 5.14 6.48
C GLY A 49 6.65 6.40 6.25
N ASN A 50 7.26 7.59 6.20
CA ASN A 50 6.56 8.84 5.91
C ASN A 50 6.58 9.19 4.42
N PHE A 51 5.46 9.68 3.91
CA PHE A 51 5.37 10.28 2.59
C PHE A 51 5.92 11.71 2.58
N CYS A 52 6.74 12.04 1.59
CA CYS A 52 7.22 13.40 1.32
C CYS A 52 6.38 14.12 0.26
N ARG A 53 5.59 13.38 -0.53
CA ARG A 53 4.79 13.95 -1.64
C ARG A 53 3.39 14.42 -1.22
N TRP A 54 2.78 13.78 -0.22
CA TRP A 54 1.41 14.05 0.22
C TRP A 54 1.32 14.32 1.72
N ASN A 55 0.49 15.29 2.12
CA ASN A 55 0.21 15.56 3.55
C ASN A 55 -0.99 14.77 4.08
N SER A 56 -1.74 14.11 3.22
CA SER A 56 -2.93 13.37 3.62
C SER A 56 -3.29 12.28 2.61
N ILE A 57 -4.10 11.33 3.07
CA ILE A 57 -4.70 10.33 2.20
C ILE A 57 -5.54 10.94 1.07
N ARG A 58 -6.17 12.10 1.31
CA ARG A 58 -6.96 12.78 0.29
C ARG A 58 -6.09 13.30 -0.84
N GLU A 59 -4.95 13.92 -0.51
CA GLU A 59 -3.97 14.34 -1.52
C GLU A 59 -3.45 13.15 -2.32
N PHE A 60 -3.16 12.02 -1.65
CA PHE A 60 -2.72 10.79 -2.30
C PHE A 60 -3.74 10.23 -3.30
N ILE A 61 -5.00 10.06 -2.90
CA ILE A 61 -6.03 9.48 -3.80
C ILE A 61 -6.39 10.43 -4.95
N CYS A 62 -6.24 11.75 -4.76
CA CYS A 62 -6.48 12.75 -5.80
C CYS A 62 -5.27 13.01 -6.71
N ASP A 63 -4.12 12.33 -6.51
CA ASP A 63 -2.94 12.48 -7.36
C ASP A 63 -3.13 11.69 -8.67
N ASP A 64 -3.04 12.37 -9.80
CA ASP A 64 -3.33 11.77 -11.12
C ASP A 64 -2.39 10.58 -11.42
N GLU A 65 -1.10 10.69 -11.07
CA GLU A 65 -0.12 9.64 -11.31
C GLU A 65 -0.42 8.39 -10.46
N VAL A 66 -0.87 8.59 -9.22
CA VAL A 66 -1.36 7.50 -8.37
C VAL A 66 -2.59 6.85 -8.99
N GLN A 67 -3.55 7.62 -9.50
CA GLN A 67 -4.75 7.07 -10.12
C GLN A 67 -4.43 6.29 -11.40
N ASP A 68 -3.53 6.81 -12.23
CA ASP A 68 -3.16 6.19 -13.50
C ASP A 68 -2.49 4.82 -13.30
N GLN A 69 -1.78 4.64 -12.19
CA GLN A 69 -1.17 3.35 -11.81
C GLN A 69 -2.14 2.44 -11.02
N LEU A 70 -2.89 3.00 -10.07
CA LEU A 70 -3.73 2.23 -9.14
C LEU A 70 -4.97 1.62 -9.81
N PHE A 71 -5.65 2.38 -10.67
CA PHE A 71 -6.91 1.92 -11.25
C PHE A 71 -6.75 0.70 -12.18
N PRO A 72 -5.75 0.65 -13.09
CA PRO A 72 -5.50 -0.55 -13.88
C PRO A 72 -5.21 -1.80 -13.03
N GLU A 73 -4.41 -1.67 -11.98
CA GLU A 73 -4.08 -2.79 -11.07
C GLU A 73 -5.32 -3.29 -10.29
N LEU A 74 -6.18 -2.37 -9.85
CA LEU A 74 -7.46 -2.72 -9.22
C LEU A 74 -8.42 -3.40 -10.22
N LEU A 75 -8.47 -2.90 -11.45
CA LEU A 75 -9.31 -3.45 -12.51
C LEU A 75 -8.94 -4.88 -12.85
N GLU A 76 -7.65 -5.15 -13.02
CA GLU A 76 -7.17 -6.50 -13.26
C GLU A 76 -7.46 -7.42 -12.07
N SER A 77 -7.20 -6.95 -10.84
CA SER A 77 -7.54 -7.69 -9.61
C SER A 77 -9.03 -8.04 -9.54
N ILE A 78 -9.91 -7.13 -9.96
CA ILE A 78 -11.36 -7.33 -10.04
C ILE A 78 -11.73 -8.33 -11.14
N GLN A 79 -11.09 -8.28 -12.31
CA GLN A 79 -11.33 -9.21 -13.42
C GLN A 79 -10.95 -10.66 -13.05
N GLU A 80 -9.94 -10.83 -12.21
CA GLU A 80 -9.56 -12.14 -11.67
C GLU A 80 -10.55 -12.67 -10.61
N MET A 81 -11.40 -11.81 -10.05
CA MET A 81 -12.43 -12.22 -9.11
C MET A 81 -13.66 -12.76 -9.85
N SER A 82 -14.17 -13.90 -9.39
CA SER A 82 -15.51 -14.32 -9.81
C SER A 82 -16.52 -13.33 -9.23
N THR A 83 -17.55 -12.94 -9.98
CA THR A 83 -18.68 -12.11 -9.52
C THR A 83 -19.58 -12.82 -8.49
N ARG A 84 -19.12 -13.95 -7.93
CA ARG A 84 -19.86 -14.68 -6.91
C ARG A 84 -19.94 -13.83 -5.65
N PRO A 85 -21.14 -13.62 -5.09
CA PRO A 85 -21.28 -12.86 -3.86
C PRO A 85 -20.54 -13.60 -2.74
N LEU A 86 -19.80 -12.83 -1.91
CA LEU A 86 -19.17 -13.22 -0.63
C LEU A 86 -17.68 -13.57 -0.62
N GLU A 87 -16.94 -13.49 -1.72
CA GLU A 87 -15.48 -13.66 -1.65
C GLU A 87 -14.76 -12.33 -1.38
N ARG A 88 -14.79 -11.88 -0.12
CA ARG A 88 -13.88 -10.83 0.34
C ARG A 88 -12.45 -11.35 0.24
N ARG A 89 -11.59 -10.63 -0.47
CA ARG A 89 -10.18 -10.97 -0.63
C ARG A 89 -9.30 -9.77 -0.31
N THR A 90 -8.20 -10.03 0.38
CA THR A 90 -7.16 -9.03 0.67
C THR A 90 -6.15 -9.02 -0.48
N TYR A 91 -5.91 -7.84 -1.02
CA TYR A 91 -4.96 -7.57 -2.08
C TYR A 91 -3.88 -6.65 -1.53
N THR A 92 -2.64 -6.93 -1.94
CA THR A 92 -1.52 -6.00 -1.80
C THR A 92 -1.14 -5.55 -3.20
N LEU A 93 -1.05 -4.26 -3.41
CA LEU A 93 -0.68 -3.64 -4.68
C LEU A 93 0.60 -2.83 -4.44
N SER A 94 1.52 -2.88 -5.40
CA SER A 94 2.68 -1.99 -5.46
C SER A 94 2.51 -1.10 -6.68
N ILE A 95 2.65 0.21 -6.51
CA ILE A 95 2.75 1.16 -7.62
C ILE A 95 4.08 1.89 -7.52
N GLU A 96 4.72 2.15 -8.66
CA GLU A 96 5.99 2.87 -8.76
C GLU A 96 5.76 4.17 -9.52
N LEU A 97 6.16 5.30 -8.93
CA LEU A 97 6.01 6.63 -9.51
C LEU A 97 7.35 7.16 -10.04
N GLU A 98 7.33 8.15 -10.92
CA GLU A 98 8.54 8.75 -11.49
C GLU A 98 9.36 9.51 -10.44
N ASN A 99 8.67 10.16 -9.49
CA ASN A 99 9.30 10.99 -8.47
C ASN A 99 9.27 10.32 -7.09
N PRO A 100 10.27 10.58 -6.21
CA PRO A 100 10.27 10.03 -4.86
C PRO A 100 9.00 10.37 -4.10
N VAL A 101 8.45 9.38 -3.39
CA VAL A 101 7.16 9.48 -2.71
C VAL A 101 7.31 9.60 -1.19
N GLY A 102 8.40 9.10 -0.64
CA GLY A 102 8.67 9.07 0.80
C GLY A 102 9.95 8.32 1.14
N TRP A 103 10.07 7.89 2.39
CA TRP A 103 11.19 7.07 2.86
C TRP A 103 10.72 5.68 3.24
N SER A 104 11.39 4.64 2.75
CA SER A 104 10.98 3.27 3.04
C SER A 104 11.17 2.92 4.51
N ALA A 105 10.23 2.20 5.12
CA ALA A 105 10.38 1.62 6.46
C ALA A 105 10.83 0.15 6.43
N THR A 106 10.91 -0.44 5.24
CA THR A 106 11.21 -1.85 5.01
C THR A 106 12.23 -1.97 3.89
N LEU A 107 13.25 -2.78 4.11
CA LEU A 107 14.35 -2.98 3.16
C LEU A 107 14.76 -4.45 3.12
N PRO A 108 15.23 -4.95 1.97
CA PRO A 108 15.94 -6.21 1.93
C PRO A 108 17.28 -6.08 2.67
N SER A 109 17.66 -7.11 3.42
CA SER A 109 18.91 -7.16 4.17
C SER A 109 20.16 -6.96 3.30
N SER A 110 20.06 -7.25 2.00
CA SER A 110 21.11 -7.02 0.99
C SER A 110 21.47 -5.54 0.77
N MET A 111 20.59 -4.60 1.16
CA MET A 111 20.86 -3.16 1.09
C MET A 111 21.63 -2.64 2.31
N LEU A 112 21.85 -3.47 3.32
CA LEU A 112 22.47 -3.05 4.58
C LEU A 112 23.95 -3.42 4.63
N PRO A 113 24.76 -2.68 5.42
CA PRO A 113 26.13 -3.06 5.70
C PRO A 113 26.21 -4.48 6.27
N ALA A 114 27.26 -5.22 5.91
CA ALA A 114 27.45 -6.61 6.35
C ALA A 114 27.63 -6.75 7.87
N ASP A 115 28.03 -5.67 8.55
CA ASP A 115 28.21 -5.56 10.00
C ASP A 115 27.02 -4.88 10.72
N ALA A 116 25.90 -4.68 10.01
CA ALA A 116 24.68 -4.13 10.61
C ALA A 116 24.17 -5.02 11.75
N LEU A 117 23.75 -4.38 12.85
CA LEU A 117 23.20 -5.04 14.02
C LEU A 117 21.66 -5.11 13.93
N PHE A 118 21.11 -6.27 14.27
CA PHE A 118 19.68 -6.56 14.17
C PHE A 118 19.14 -7.09 15.49
N VAL A 119 17.91 -6.73 15.81
CA VAL A 119 17.13 -7.38 16.87
C VAL A 119 15.90 -8.09 16.31
N PRO A 120 15.48 -9.21 16.92
CA PRO A 120 14.22 -9.86 16.57
C PRO A 120 13.04 -8.88 16.67
N PHE A 121 12.17 -8.90 15.67
CA PHE A 121 10.99 -8.06 15.59
C PHE A 121 9.82 -8.84 15.02
N HIS A 122 8.63 -8.63 15.58
CA HIS A 122 7.42 -9.31 15.16
C HIS A 122 6.40 -8.28 14.65
N PRO A 123 6.40 -7.96 13.33
CA PRO A 123 5.45 -6.98 12.78
C PRO A 123 3.99 -7.41 12.93
N ASN A 124 3.74 -8.71 13.10
CA ASN A 124 2.45 -9.30 13.47
C ASN A 124 2.66 -10.62 14.20
N GLU A 125 1.56 -11.24 14.66
CA GLU A 125 1.58 -12.50 15.42
C GLU A 125 2.07 -13.73 14.63
N TYR A 126 2.22 -13.63 13.31
CA TYR A 126 2.58 -14.73 12.41
C TYR A 126 3.90 -14.53 11.67
N THR A 127 4.60 -13.42 11.88
CA THR A 127 5.81 -13.10 11.11
C THR A 127 6.95 -12.73 12.03
N ASP A 128 8.04 -13.46 11.88
CA ASP A 128 9.34 -13.13 12.46
C ASP A 128 10.13 -12.31 11.45
N ALA A 129 10.71 -11.21 11.89
CA ALA A 129 11.53 -10.32 11.10
C ALA A 129 12.67 -9.73 11.96
N PHE A 130 13.44 -8.83 11.35
CA PHE A 130 14.49 -8.10 12.03
C PHE A 130 14.21 -6.60 12.04
N LEU A 131 14.55 -5.92 13.13
CA LEU A 131 14.64 -4.47 13.20
C LEU A 131 16.11 -4.08 13.18
N LEU A 132 16.50 -3.15 12.33
CA LEU A 132 17.86 -2.61 12.30
C LEU A 132 18.08 -1.77 13.56
N GLU A 133 19.11 -2.04 14.35
CA GLU A 133 19.45 -1.23 15.54
C GLU A 133 20.26 0.03 15.19
N ASP A 134 21.01 0.00 14.11
CA ASP A 134 21.90 1.12 13.76
C ASP A 134 21.10 2.35 13.29
N HIS A 135 20.94 3.35 14.16
CA HIS A 135 20.27 4.62 13.87
C HIS A 135 21.10 5.59 13.01
N ALA A 136 22.38 5.30 12.75
CA ALA A 136 23.18 6.07 11.79
C ALA A 136 22.72 5.80 10.36
N PHE A 137 22.27 4.57 10.07
CA PHE A 137 21.63 4.23 8.80
C PHE A 137 20.32 5.00 8.63
N LYS A 138 20.22 5.79 7.57
CA LYS A 138 19.03 6.59 7.25
C LYS A 138 18.07 5.79 6.39
N ALA A 139 16.77 6.02 6.57
CA ALA A 139 15.77 5.44 5.69
C ALA A 139 15.95 6.01 4.27
N PRO A 140 16.07 5.17 3.22
CA PRO A 140 16.29 5.66 1.88
C PRO A 140 15.00 6.20 1.29
N LEU A 141 15.13 7.18 0.40
CA LEU A 141 14.02 7.61 -0.45
C LEU A 141 13.53 6.44 -1.32
N THR A 142 12.23 6.42 -1.59
CA THR A 142 11.61 5.42 -2.44
C THR A 142 10.63 6.06 -3.42
N HIS A 143 10.45 5.38 -4.55
CA HIS A 143 9.47 5.68 -5.59
C HIS A 143 8.26 4.73 -5.52
N GLU A 144 8.38 3.65 -4.75
CA GLU A 144 7.37 2.61 -4.61
C GLU A 144 6.39 2.93 -3.48
N ILE A 145 5.14 2.57 -3.69
CA ILE A 145 4.06 2.67 -2.72
C ILE A 145 3.40 1.31 -2.61
N THR A 146 3.28 0.82 -1.39
CA THR A 146 2.48 -0.35 -1.09
C THR A 146 1.09 0.05 -0.61
N ILE A 147 0.07 -0.57 -1.17
CA ILE A 147 -1.35 -0.39 -0.83
C ILE A 147 -1.92 -1.77 -0.48
N VAL A 148 -2.48 -1.91 0.72
CA VAL A 148 -3.23 -3.10 1.12
C VAL A 148 -4.70 -2.75 1.17
N CYS A 149 -5.53 -3.49 0.45
CA CYS A 149 -6.97 -3.28 0.37
C CYS A 149 -7.76 -4.59 0.40
N GLU A 150 -9.03 -4.51 0.76
CA GLU A 150 -9.99 -5.57 0.54
C GLU A 150 -10.90 -5.19 -0.62
N ILE A 151 -11.14 -6.13 -1.53
CA ILE A 151 -12.08 -5.94 -2.65
C ILE A 151 -13.33 -6.78 -2.40
N ASP A 152 -14.51 -6.18 -2.55
CA ASP A 152 -15.81 -6.81 -2.33
C ASP A 152 -16.81 -6.40 -3.43
N TYR A 153 -17.73 -7.30 -3.78
CA TYR A 153 -18.75 -7.08 -4.79
C TYR A 153 -20.15 -7.05 -4.18
N PHE A 154 -20.82 -5.91 -4.28
CA PHE A 154 -22.16 -5.71 -3.75
C PHE A 154 -23.21 -6.03 -4.81
N ALA A 155 -23.50 -7.32 -5.01
CA ALA A 155 -24.43 -7.81 -6.03
C ALA A 155 -25.79 -7.09 -6.03
N ASN A 156 -26.35 -6.77 -4.85
CA ASN A 156 -27.66 -6.11 -4.73
C ASN A 156 -27.69 -4.67 -5.29
N ARG A 157 -26.53 -4.05 -5.47
CA ARG A 157 -26.38 -2.67 -5.96
C ARG A 157 -25.47 -2.58 -7.19
N ASN A 158 -24.98 -3.72 -7.69
CA ASN A 158 -24.12 -3.85 -8.87
C ASN A 158 -22.91 -2.90 -8.85
N PHE A 159 -22.11 -2.92 -7.78
CA PHE A 159 -20.88 -2.11 -7.69
C PHE A 159 -19.77 -2.80 -6.88
N TRP A 160 -18.53 -2.43 -7.16
CA TRP A 160 -17.34 -2.89 -6.45
C TRP A 160 -16.94 -1.90 -5.36
N VAL A 161 -16.48 -2.43 -4.23
CA VAL A 161 -15.91 -1.64 -3.14
C VAL A 161 -14.48 -2.09 -2.90
N VAL A 162 -13.56 -1.12 -2.86
CA VAL A 162 -12.17 -1.31 -2.48
C VAL A 162 -11.97 -0.62 -1.13
N ALA A 163 -11.91 -1.43 -0.07
CA ALA A 163 -11.65 -0.95 1.28
C ALA A 163 -10.15 -0.93 1.58
N VAL A 164 -9.52 0.24 1.46
CA VAL A 164 -8.10 0.41 1.74
C VAL A 164 -7.83 0.29 3.25
N LYS A 165 -6.87 -0.56 3.62
CA LYS A 165 -6.47 -0.84 5.01
C LYS A 165 -5.19 -0.13 5.39
N THR A 166 -4.19 -0.16 4.51
CA THR A 166 -2.92 0.52 4.77
C THR A 166 -2.28 0.99 3.48
N ILE A 167 -1.57 2.11 3.56
CA ILE A 167 -0.75 2.65 2.48
C ILE A 167 0.56 3.10 3.12
N TYR A 168 1.69 2.77 2.51
CA TYR A 168 2.99 3.18 3.01
C TYR A 168 4.02 3.26 1.88
N PRO A 169 5.04 4.14 1.99
CA PRO A 169 6.13 4.20 1.03
C PRO A 169 7.04 2.98 1.20
N GLY A 170 7.47 2.40 0.08
CA GLY A 170 8.39 1.28 0.04
C GLY A 170 7.75 -0.05 -0.30
N GLU A 171 8.61 -1.06 -0.42
CA GLU A 171 8.23 -2.42 -0.81
C GLU A 171 7.46 -3.13 0.30
N SER A 172 6.50 -3.96 -0.11
CA SER A 172 5.77 -4.79 0.83
C SER A 172 6.65 -5.91 1.35
N VAL A 173 6.52 -6.21 2.64
CA VAL A 173 7.01 -7.48 3.17
C VAL A 173 5.92 -8.53 2.98
N GLN A 174 6.30 -9.75 2.60
CA GLN A 174 5.34 -10.86 2.51
C GLN A 174 4.90 -11.29 3.92
N LEU A 175 3.83 -10.66 4.43
CA LEU A 175 3.23 -10.98 5.72
C LEU A 175 2.10 -12.00 5.51
N GLY A 176 2.37 -13.27 5.82
CA GLY A 176 1.37 -14.35 5.77
C GLY A 176 0.91 -14.75 4.35
N PHE A 177 -0.38 -15.06 4.18
CA PHE A 177 -0.94 -15.73 3.00
C PHE A 177 -1.39 -14.80 1.86
N ALA A 178 -0.79 -13.62 1.69
CA ALA A 178 -1.11 -12.77 0.55
C ALA A 178 -0.79 -13.52 -0.76
N LYS A 179 -1.81 -13.78 -1.57
CA LYS A 179 -1.73 -14.56 -2.84
C LYS A 179 -1.81 -13.66 -4.08
N ASN A 180 -1.21 -12.47 -4.03
CA ASN A 180 -1.11 -11.64 -5.23
C ASN A 180 0.17 -11.96 -5.99
N LYS A 181 0.04 -12.25 -7.30
CA LYS A 181 1.15 -12.63 -8.17
C LYS A 181 1.99 -11.44 -8.67
N LYS A 182 1.48 -10.20 -8.53
CA LYS A 182 2.06 -8.99 -9.15
C LYS A 182 2.74 -8.02 -8.21
N THR A 183 2.62 -8.21 -6.89
CA THR A 183 3.28 -7.33 -5.92
C THR A 183 4.75 -7.69 -5.81
N LYS A 184 5.62 -6.69 -5.82
CA LYS A 184 7.01 -6.86 -5.40
C LYS A 184 7.02 -7.07 -3.89
N PHE A 185 7.55 -8.21 -3.45
CA PHE A 185 7.66 -8.54 -2.03
C PHE A 185 9.12 -8.73 -1.65
N ILE A 186 9.50 -8.17 -0.51
CA ILE A 186 10.67 -8.61 0.23
C ILE A 186 10.26 -9.91 0.96
N PRO A 187 10.97 -11.03 0.73
CA PRO A 187 10.75 -12.25 1.51
C PRO A 187 10.88 -11.95 3.00
N ALA A 188 10.00 -12.50 3.84
CA ALA A 188 10.04 -12.23 5.29
C ALA A 188 11.40 -12.55 5.92
N SER A 189 12.09 -13.60 5.44
CA SER A 189 13.43 -13.99 5.87
C SER A 189 14.54 -12.98 5.52
N GLU A 190 14.28 -12.08 4.57
CA GLU A 190 15.21 -11.07 4.09
C GLU A 190 14.77 -9.66 4.49
N ALA A 191 13.57 -9.51 5.08
CA ALA A 191 13.01 -8.22 5.42
C ALA A 191 13.61 -7.67 6.71
N VAL A 192 14.13 -6.45 6.61
CA VAL A 192 14.57 -5.65 7.74
C VAL A 192 13.69 -4.42 7.85
N PHE A 193 13.17 -4.19 9.06
CA PHE A 193 12.36 -3.05 9.41
C PHE A 193 13.22 -1.93 9.97
N LEU A 194 12.78 -0.71 9.70
CA LEU A 194 13.29 0.51 10.30
C LEU A 194 12.27 1.06 11.30
N ASP A 195 12.76 1.59 12.42
CA ASP A 195 11.92 2.33 13.35
C ASP A 195 11.27 3.53 12.64
N PHE A 196 9.98 3.79 12.87
CA PHE A 196 9.25 4.92 12.27
C PHE A 196 9.83 6.29 12.66
N ASP A 197 10.56 6.39 13.76
CA ASP A 197 11.26 7.60 14.19
C ASP A 197 12.67 7.71 13.62
N ARG A 198 13.12 6.73 12.82
CA ARG A 198 14.38 6.80 12.08
C ARG A 198 14.35 7.90 11.05
N ASP A 199 15.41 8.70 11.02
CA ASP A 199 15.60 9.75 10.03
C ASP A 199 15.72 9.19 8.61
N GLY A 200 15.13 9.89 7.65
CA GLY A 200 15.36 9.69 6.23
C GLY A 200 16.59 10.46 5.72
N GLU A 201 17.06 10.07 4.53
CA GLU A 201 18.11 10.77 3.76
C GLU A 201 17.73 12.22 3.40
#